data_AF-A0A9E0SLF0-F1
#
_entry.id   AF-A0A9E0SLF0-F1
#
_cell.length_a   1.000
_cell.length_b   1.000
_cell.length_c   1.000
_cell.angle_alpha   90.00
_cell.angle_beta   90.00
_cell.angle_gamma   90.00
#
_symmetry.space_group_name_H-M   'P 1'
#
loop_
_entity.id
_entity.type
_entity.pdbx_description
1 polymer ?
#
loop_
_entity_poly.entity_id
_entity_poly.type
_entity_poly.pdbx_seq_one_letter_code
_entity_poly.pdbx_strand_id
1 'polypeptide(L)'
;MNNGRLYFPSTDICFFPADALADRKGDGHKGNPVVFHANGEPFETDVRISSGQRISPRASFSRYLKSVRADAGDKLKVTRTSDREYEIEHQGK
;
A
#
# COMPACT_ATOMS: atom_id res chain seq x y z
N MET A 1 4.00 9.39 11.01
CA MET A 1 3.21 8.90 9.86
C MET A 1 1.92 9.70 9.76
N ASN A 2 1.81 10.71 8.89
CA ASN A 2 0.71 11.69 8.98
C ASN A 2 -0.57 11.35 8.20
N ASN A 3 -0.62 10.27 7.41
CA ASN A 3 -1.82 9.91 6.63
C ASN A 3 -2.12 8.40 6.55
N GLY A 4 -1.40 7.58 7.33
CA GLY A 4 -1.52 6.13 7.35
C GLY A 4 -1.33 5.45 6.00
N ARG A 5 -0.61 6.08 5.07
CA ARG A 5 -0.27 5.48 3.77
C ARG A 5 1.04 4.72 3.88
N LEU A 6 1.11 3.63 3.11
CA LEU A 6 2.33 2.88 2.88
C LEU A 6 3.01 3.45 1.63
N TYR A 7 4.31 3.75 1.74
CA TYR A 7 5.10 4.27 0.64
C TYR A 7 6.15 3.24 0.25
N PHE A 8 6.20 2.96 -1.04
CA PHE A 8 7.21 2.10 -1.65
C PHE A 8 8.05 2.98 -2.59
N PRO A 9 9.34 2.67 -2.76
CA PRO A 9 10.15 3.34 -3.77
C PRO A 9 9.59 3.01 -5.16
N SER A 10 9.72 3.94 -6.11
CA SER A 10 9.27 3.70 -7.49
C SER A 10 10.06 2.60 -8.21
N THR A 11 11.21 2.19 -7.70
CA THR A 11 11.98 1.02 -8.17
C THR A 11 11.21 -0.29 -8.00
N ASP A 12 10.28 -0.34 -7.05
CA ASP A 12 9.50 -1.55 -6.74
C ASP A 12 8.19 -1.59 -7.53
N ILE A 13 8.07 -0.84 -8.62
CA ILE A 13 6.85 -0.75 -9.42
C ILE A 13 6.37 -2.11 -9.95
N CYS A 14 7.30 -3.01 -10.27
CA CYS A 14 7.02 -4.37 -10.71
C CYS A 14 6.49 -5.29 -9.60
N PHE A 15 6.51 -4.85 -8.34
CA PHE A 15 5.89 -5.58 -7.24
C PHE A 15 4.37 -5.66 -7.42
N PHE A 16 3.78 -4.64 -8.04
CA PHE A 16 2.35 -4.54 -8.32
C PHE A 16 2.05 -4.90 -9.79
N PRO A 17 0.86 -5.48 -10.08
CA PRO A 17 0.37 -5.61 -11.46
C PRO A 17 0.38 -4.25 -12.17
N ALA A 18 0.85 -4.24 -13.42
CA ALA A 18 0.97 -3.01 -14.21
C ALA A 18 -0.39 -2.29 -14.37
N ASP A 19 -1.48 -3.05 -14.47
CA ASP A 19 -2.83 -2.52 -14.61
C ASP A 19 -3.45 -2.05 -13.28
N ALA A 20 -2.83 -2.33 -12.14
CA ALA A 20 -3.22 -1.80 -10.84
C ALA A 20 -2.66 -0.39 -10.59
N LEU A 21 -1.78 0.10 -11.47
CA LEU A 21 -1.14 1.40 -11.36
C LEU A 21 -2.09 2.51 -11.80
N ALA A 22 -2.20 3.54 -10.97
CA ALA A 22 -3.15 4.62 -11.11
C ALA A 22 -2.47 5.98 -11.03
N ASP A 23 -3.09 6.97 -11.66
CA ASP A 23 -2.61 8.35 -11.64
C ASP A 23 -2.79 9.01 -10.27
N ARG A 24 -2.02 10.08 -10.07
CA ARG A 24 -2.13 10.94 -8.90
C ARG A 24 -3.43 11.73 -8.86
N LYS A 25 -3.94 12.17 -10.00
CA LYS A 25 -5.10 13.07 -10.09
C LYS A 25 -6.40 12.32 -9.80
N GLY A 26 -7.35 12.99 -9.15
CA GLY A 26 -8.65 12.39 -8.78
C GLY A 26 -9.54 12.08 -9.98
N ASP A 27 -9.31 12.75 -11.11
CA ASP A 27 -9.92 12.55 -12.43
C ASP A 27 -9.01 11.76 -13.40
N GLY A 28 -7.83 11.30 -12.94
CA GLY A 28 -6.89 10.53 -13.74
C GLY A 28 -7.26 9.06 -13.85
N HIS A 29 -6.40 8.28 -14.51
CA HIS A 29 -6.58 6.84 -14.64
C HIS A 29 -6.67 6.17 -13.26
N LYS A 30 -7.70 5.34 -13.06
CA LYS A 30 -7.82 4.44 -11.92
C LYS A 30 -7.28 3.08 -12.32
N GLY A 31 -6.44 2.51 -11.47
CA GLY A 31 -5.92 1.16 -11.67
C GLY A 31 -6.97 0.12 -11.28
N ASN A 32 -6.81 -1.09 -11.79
CA ASN A 32 -7.55 -2.25 -11.36
C ASN A 32 -7.24 -2.57 -9.89
N PRO A 33 -8.24 -3.04 -9.12
CA PRO A 33 -8.06 -3.25 -7.69
C PRO A 33 -7.04 -4.36 -7.38
N VAL A 34 -6.38 -4.18 -6.25
CA VAL A 34 -5.60 -5.15 -5.49
C VAL A 34 -6.11 -5.16 -4.05
N VAL A 35 -5.85 -6.23 -3.32
CA VAL A 35 -6.30 -6.40 -1.93
C VAL A 35 -5.08 -6.51 -1.03
N PHE A 36 -5.02 -5.65 -0.01
CA PHE A 36 -4.09 -5.80 1.10
C PHE A 36 -4.83 -6.37 2.30
N HIS A 37 -4.32 -7.44 2.86
CA HIS A 37 -4.77 -8.02 4.11
C HIS A 37 -3.86 -7.49 5.22
N ALA A 38 -4.46 -6.83 6.22
CA ALA A 38 -3.73 -6.34 7.37
C ALA A 38 -4.43 -6.83 8.64
N ASN A 39 -3.80 -7.77 9.35
CA ASN A 39 -4.41 -8.46 10.49
C ASN A 39 -5.77 -9.11 10.14
N GLY A 40 -5.85 -9.74 8.95
CA GLY A 40 -7.07 -10.36 8.44
C GLY A 40 -8.14 -9.41 7.91
N GLU A 41 -7.98 -8.08 8.04
CA GLU A 41 -8.89 -7.09 7.45
C GLU A 41 -8.49 -6.81 5.98
N PRO A 42 -9.41 -6.95 5.00
CA PRO A 42 -9.12 -6.65 3.60
C PRO A 42 -9.26 -5.15 3.29
N PHE A 43 -8.28 -4.62 2.56
CA PHE A 43 -8.24 -3.25 2.05
C PHE A 43 -8.15 -3.29 0.52
N GLU A 44 -9.30 -3.19 -0.15
CA GLU A 44 -9.35 -3.12 -1.62
C GLU A 44 -8.95 -1.71 -2.09
N THR A 45 -7.99 -1.63 -3.01
CA THR A 45 -7.42 -0.36 -3.46
C THR A 45 -6.69 -0.49 -4.79
N ASP A 46 -6.35 0.63 -5.42
CA ASP A 46 -5.39 0.67 -6.52
C ASP A 46 -4.07 1.32 -6.05
N VAL A 47 -3.04 1.23 -6.88
CA VAL A 47 -1.68 1.70 -6.53
C VAL A 47 -1.38 2.99 -7.25
N ARG A 48 -1.30 4.08 -6.50
CA ARG A 48 -1.02 5.40 -7.05
C ARG A 48 0.46 5.64 -7.26
N ILE A 49 0.83 6.11 -8.46
CA ILE A 49 2.15 6.66 -8.75
C ILE A 49 2.20 8.14 -8.34
N SER A 50 3.14 8.52 -7.48
CA SER A 50 3.33 9.90 -7.00
C SER A 50 4.65 10.48 -7.50
N SER A 51 4.58 11.56 -8.29
CA SER A 51 5.68 12.47 -8.68
C SER A 51 7.08 11.82 -8.77
N GLY A 52 7.18 10.73 -9.55
CA GLY A 52 8.42 10.07 -9.98
C GLY A 52 9.16 9.20 -8.94
N GLN A 53 8.99 9.43 -7.65
CA GLN A 53 9.85 8.80 -6.62
C GLN A 53 9.14 7.76 -5.76
N ARG A 54 7.80 7.77 -5.70
CA ARG A 54 7.07 6.93 -4.75
C ARG A 54 5.81 6.34 -5.39
N ILE A 55 5.52 5.11 -5.04
CA ILE A 55 4.25 4.46 -5.28
C ILE A 55 3.59 4.12 -3.94
N SER A 56 2.27 4.17 -3.89
CA SER A 56 1.52 3.94 -2.65
C SER A 56 0.14 3.40 -2.97
N PRO A 57 -0.37 2.40 -2.23
CA PRO A 57 -1.78 2.08 -2.27
C PRO A 57 -2.60 3.33 -1.93
N ARG A 58 -3.73 3.52 -2.60
CA ARG A 58 -4.56 4.72 -2.40
C ARG A 58 -5.30 4.69 -1.06
N ALA A 59 -5.62 3.49 -0.57
CA ALA A 59 -6.23 3.26 0.73
C ALA A 59 -5.34 3.75 1.88
N SER A 60 -5.98 4.12 2.99
CA SER A 60 -5.29 4.42 4.25
C SER A 60 -5.35 3.20 5.16
N PHE A 61 -4.19 2.83 5.69
CA PHE A 61 -4.02 1.77 6.69
C PHE A 61 -4.01 2.33 8.11
N SER A 62 -4.47 3.58 8.32
CA SER A 62 -4.46 4.21 9.65
C SER A 62 -5.14 3.37 10.73
N ARG A 63 -6.22 2.66 10.38
CA ARG A 63 -6.94 1.75 11.31
C ARG A 63 -6.03 0.61 11.76
N TYR A 64 -5.42 -0.08 10.80
CA TYR A 64 -4.47 -1.17 11.06
C TYR A 64 -3.26 -0.69 11.86
N LEU A 65 -2.63 0.41 11.45
CA LEU A 65 -1.46 0.95 12.14
C LEU A 65 -1.76 1.29 13.61
N LYS A 66 -2.97 1.81 13.89
CA LYS A 66 -3.44 2.03 15.27
C LYS A 66 -3.69 0.73 16.03
N SER A 67 -4.24 -0.31 15.38
CA SER A 67 -4.54 -1.58 16.06
C SER A 67 -3.27 -2.31 16.49
N VAL A 68 -2.19 -2.20 15.72
CA VAL A 68 -0.87 -2.79 16.08
C VAL A 68 0.00 -1.83 16.90
N ARG A 69 -0.50 -0.64 17.24
CA ARG A 69 0.24 0.43 17.94
C ARG A 69 1.58 0.76 17.26
N ALA A 70 1.59 0.82 15.92
CA ALA A 70 2.79 1.14 15.16
C ALA A 70 3.23 2.58 15.39
N ASP A 71 4.53 2.75 15.67
CA ASP A 71 5.17 4.04 15.87
C ASP A 71 6.07 4.43 14.68
N ALA A 72 6.50 5.70 14.67
CA ALA A 72 7.49 6.14 13.70
C ALA A 72 8.82 5.40 13.92
N GLY A 73 9.35 4.82 12.85
CA GLY A 73 10.57 4.00 12.87
C GLY A 73 10.29 2.50 12.88
N ASP A 74 9.04 2.09 13.12
CA ASP A 74 8.66 0.69 13.00
C ASP A 74 8.67 0.23 11.55
N LYS A 75 9.01 -1.04 11.37
CA LYS A 75 9.06 -1.73 10.08
C LYS A 75 7.75 -2.46 9.84
N LEU A 76 7.32 -2.41 8.58
CA LEU A 76 6.24 -3.24 8.06
C LEU A 76 6.83 -4.14 6.99
N LYS A 77 6.40 -5.39 6.99
CA LYS A 77 6.69 -6.34 5.92
C LYS A 77 5.43 -6.48 5.07
N VAL A 78 5.60 -6.35 3.76
CA VAL A 78 4.52 -6.54 2.79
C VAL A 78 4.91 -7.72 1.92
N THR A 79 4.10 -8.77 1.97
CA THR A 79 4.35 -10.01 1.22
C THR A 79 3.29 -10.15 0.14
N ARG A 80 3.69 -10.29 -1.12
CA ARG A 80 2.77 -10.65 -2.20
C ARG A 80 2.41 -12.14 -2.08
N THR A 81 1.16 -12.45 -1.81
CA THR A 81 0.66 -13.82 -1.60
C THR A 81 0.03 -14.42 -2.86
N SER A 82 -0.49 -13.56 -3.74
CA SER A 82 -1.07 -13.90 -5.03
C SER A 82 -0.80 -12.76 -6.03
N ASP A 83 -1.34 -12.84 -7.23
CA ASP A 83 -1.17 -11.79 -8.24
C ASP A 83 -1.68 -10.43 -7.81
N ARG A 84 -2.79 -10.41 -7.05
CA ARG A 84 -3.46 -9.19 -6.59
C ARG A 84 -3.63 -9.11 -5.08
N GLU A 85 -3.04 -10.04 -4.34
CA GLU A 85 -3.18 -10.10 -2.88
C GLU A 85 -1.84 -9.91 -2.17
N TYR A 86 -1.89 -9.14 -1.09
CA TYR A 86 -0.74 -8.76 -0.30
C TYR A 86 -1.07 -8.90 1.19
N GLU A 87 -0.16 -9.48 1.98
CA GLU A 87 -0.27 -9.51 3.44
C GLU A 87 0.63 -8.43 4.05
N ILE A 88 0.14 -7.73 5.08
CA ILE A 88 0.86 -6.70 5.83
C ILE A 88 1.11 -7.18 7.26
N GLU A 89 2.38 -7.30 7.62
CA GLU A 89 2.84 -7.71 8.95
C GLU A 89 3.63 -6.57 9.61
N HIS A 90 3.31 -6.25 10.87
CA HIS A 90 4.11 -5.32 11.68
C HIS A 90 5.26 -6.06 12.34
N GLN A 91 6.47 -5.51 12.21
CA GLN A 91 7.72 -6.16 12.65
C GLN A 91 8.35 -5.46 13.86
N GLY A 92 7.80 -4.34 14.34
CA GLY A 92 8.45 -3.50 15.35
C GLY A 92 9.68 -2.77 14.80
N LYS A 93 10.61 -2.38 15.69
CA LYS A 93 11.81 -1.58 15.36
C LYS A 93 12.98 -2.43 14.90
#